data_AF-A0A935U114-F1
#
_entry.id   AF-A0A935U114-F1
#
_cell.length_a   1.000
_cell.length_b   1.000
_cell.length_c   1.000
_cell.angle_alpha   90.00
_cell.angle_beta   90.00
_cell.angle_gamma   90.00
#
_symmetry.space_group_name_H-M   'P 1'
#
loop_
_entity.id
_entity.type
_entity.pdbx_description
1 polymer ?
#
loop_
_entity_poly.entity_id
_entity_poly.type
_entity_poly.pdbx_seq_one_letter_code
_entity_poly.pdbx_strand_id
1 'polypeptide(L)'
;MSRIAYVLPLASLVTAGLFSGCGSVNTGPDASTTDADISGAATVETEAALFGGSIGTNVGNIDIISMLPNNTVLETVKTDAAGNASIKVYPGGSVTAVYKHTVDMGADLITYVGVKPGDTLVFGSRNFSLAGQTGTNLGSQTYSWPVQAGVANHCIFTSCGGSCNGVNASTTLLESSTCHREPMDILYVGLNPSGLISHYNLRSNVAFTNGQNVAIGGWAVAPNATLTVSGVPPEVATVSGNWTSVVDAAVDNSIFTLFAQSYNGAPTGGAFSSTFAFHSTGDRTMGRVFLTRPNFQAIQIVDQFNANTLTQTVAAPALTPWLQGAVAVSAALRTASWFLISDANSVSDGLVLRLTWNHVVSAMNNAHQWHIIMPPGQTSIALPKLPAAFNDNLPASQDFINGQVRVFDISTVNGYDAVRTTVPSRNIMCVDCALRAGDFQRVVSSGAVQ
;
A
#
# COMPACT_ATOMS: atom_id res chain seq x y z
N MET A 1 39.67 -17.32 36.89
CA MET A 1 40.40 -18.55 36.48
C MET A 1 39.39 -19.57 36.03
N SER A 2 39.34 -19.84 34.72
CA SER A 2 38.94 -21.10 34.07
C SER A 2 38.74 -20.80 32.59
N ARG A 3 39.73 -21.21 31.79
CA ARG A 3 39.74 -21.10 30.33
C ARG A 3 39.02 -22.32 29.76
N ILE A 4 38.02 -22.11 28.94
CA ILE A 4 37.48 -23.15 28.06
C ILE A 4 38.06 -22.89 26.67
N ALA A 5 38.88 -23.85 26.23
CA ALA A 5 39.44 -23.92 24.89
C ALA A 5 38.42 -24.59 23.96
N TYR A 6 38.16 -23.97 22.80
CA TYR A 6 37.58 -24.66 21.65
C TYR A 6 38.62 -24.64 20.52
N VAL A 7 38.89 -25.85 20.02
CA VAL A 7 39.90 -26.19 19.04
C VAL A 7 39.18 -26.73 17.79
N LEU A 8 39.29 -25.98 16.69
CA LEU A 8 39.33 -26.39 15.25
C LEU A 8 38.11 -27.12 14.62
N PRO A 9 37.96 -27.13 13.25
CA PRO A 9 38.95 -26.77 12.23
C PRO A 9 38.53 -25.78 11.13
N LEU A 10 39.53 -25.02 10.69
CA LEU A 10 39.67 -24.48 9.33
C LEU A 10 39.94 -25.65 8.36
N ALA A 11 39.11 -25.81 7.33
CA ALA A 11 39.48 -26.47 6.09
C ALA A 11 38.50 -26.04 4.98
N SER A 12 38.77 -24.91 4.33
CA SER A 12 38.14 -24.59 3.05
C SER A 12 39.22 -24.69 1.98
N LEU A 13 39.14 -25.78 1.21
CA LEU A 13 40.04 -26.15 0.13
C LEU A 13 39.70 -25.27 -1.09
N VAL A 14 40.38 -24.14 -1.24
CA VAL A 14 40.31 -23.33 -2.47
C VAL A 14 41.06 -24.07 -3.57
N THR A 15 40.31 -24.81 -4.40
CA THR A 15 40.84 -25.42 -5.62
C THR A 15 40.80 -24.36 -6.71
N ALA A 16 41.88 -23.60 -6.86
CA ALA A 16 42.08 -22.70 -7.98
C ALA A 16 42.36 -23.53 -9.24
N GLY A 17 41.30 -23.92 -9.95
CA GLY A 17 41.39 -24.47 -11.30
C GLY A 17 41.85 -23.37 -12.27
N LEU A 18 43.13 -23.38 -12.60
CA LEU A 18 43.70 -22.63 -13.72
C LEU A 18 43.10 -23.17 -15.03
N PHE A 19 42.03 -22.55 -15.53
CA PHE A 19 41.62 -22.72 -16.92
C PHE A 19 42.56 -21.90 -17.81
N SER A 20 43.76 -22.44 -18.09
CA SER A 20 44.61 -21.98 -19.18
C SER A 20 44.07 -22.54 -20.51
N GLY A 21 42.94 -22.02 -20.96
CA GLY A 21 42.45 -22.22 -22.33
C GLY A 21 42.77 -20.99 -23.17
N CYS A 22 43.94 -20.97 -23.81
CA CYS A 22 44.21 -20.02 -24.90
C CYS A 22 43.35 -20.41 -26.12
N GLY A 23 42.07 -20.06 -26.09
CA GLY A 23 41.23 -20.05 -27.28
C GLY A 23 41.67 -18.89 -28.16
N SER A 24 42.10 -19.18 -29.40
CA SER A 24 42.37 -18.15 -30.39
C SER A 24 41.09 -17.34 -30.63
N VAL A 25 41.13 -16.04 -30.35
CA VAL A 25 40.05 -15.12 -30.74
C VAL A 25 40.06 -15.06 -32.26
N ASN A 26 39.01 -15.61 -32.87
CA ASN A 26 38.85 -15.59 -34.31
C ASN A 26 38.49 -14.14 -34.69
N THR A 27 39.45 -13.38 -35.22
CA THR A 27 39.26 -11.97 -35.64
C THR A 27 38.50 -11.86 -36.97
N GLY A 28 37.65 -12.83 -37.28
CA GLY A 28 36.69 -12.69 -38.37
C GLY A 28 35.74 -11.55 -38.00
N PRO A 29 35.29 -10.72 -38.96
CA PRO A 29 34.20 -9.81 -38.70
C PRO A 29 33.02 -10.65 -38.19
N ASP A 30 32.59 -10.42 -36.95
CA ASP A 30 31.39 -11.05 -36.41
C ASP A 30 30.28 -10.78 -37.42
N ALA A 31 29.83 -11.86 -38.06
CA ALA A 31 28.66 -11.78 -38.91
C ALA A 31 27.57 -11.19 -38.02
N SER A 32 27.01 -10.06 -38.42
CA SER A 32 25.92 -9.41 -37.69
C SER A 32 24.69 -10.31 -37.77
N THR A 33 24.68 -11.39 -36.99
CA THR A 33 23.48 -12.17 -36.75
C THR A 33 22.59 -11.22 -36.00
N THR A 34 21.55 -10.74 -36.69
CA THR A 34 20.48 -10.00 -36.06
C THR A 34 19.95 -10.89 -34.94
N ASP A 35 20.21 -10.52 -33.69
CA ASP A 35 19.72 -11.26 -32.53
C ASP A 35 18.20 -11.44 -32.71
N ALA A 36 17.73 -12.67 -32.50
CA ALA A 36 16.32 -12.98 -32.64
C ALA A 36 15.51 -12.06 -31.73
N ASP A 37 14.45 -11.45 -32.26
CA ASP A 37 13.56 -10.58 -31.49
C ASP A 37 12.88 -11.40 -30.38
N ILE A 38 13.39 -11.31 -29.16
CA ILE A 38 12.87 -12.04 -27.98
C ILE A 38 11.62 -11.39 -27.38
N SER A 39 11.10 -10.33 -27.99
CA SER A 39 9.86 -9.72 -27.55
C SER A 39 8.64 -10.60 -27.87
N GLY A 40 7.54 -10.33 -27.18
CA GLY A 40 6.29 -11.06 -27.35
C GLY A 40 5.14 -10.30 -26.70
N ALA A 41 3.93 -10.87 -26.74
CA ALA A 41 2.74 -10.19 -26.22
C ALA A 41 2.63 -10.33 -24.69
N ALA A 42 2.11 -9.28 -24.05
CA ALA A 42 1.53 -9.30 -22.71
C ALA A 42 0.07 -8.82 -22.80
N THR A 43 -0.78 -9.37 -21.94
CA THR A 43 -2.17 -8.94 -21.76
C THR A 43 -2.22 -7.79 -20.77
N VAL A 44 -3.05 -6.80 -21.06
CA VAL A 44 -3.26 -5.63 -20.22
C VAL A 44 -4.74 -5.47 -19.93
N GLU A 45 -5.07 -5.24 -18.67
CA GLU A 45 -6.39 -4.87 -18.18
C GLU A 45 -6.29 -3.54 -17.45
N THR A 46 -7.20 -2.61 -17.74
CA THR A 46 -7.28 -1.31 -17.08
C THR A 46 -8.59 -1.17 -16.34
N GLU A 47 -8.48 -0.81 -15.08
CA GLU A 47 -9.56 -0.51 -14.18
C GLU A 47 -9.57 0.98 -13.83
N ALA A 48 -10.60 1.41 -13.10
CA ALA A 48 -10.68 2.75 -12.57
C ALA A 48 -9.44 3.11 -11.74
N ALA A 49 -8.72 4.14 -12.18
CA ALA A 49 -7.70 4.83 -11.40
C ALA A 49 -8.03 6.31 -11.15
N LEU A 50 -9.06 6.83 -11.81
CA LEU A 50 -9.48 8.23 -11.78
C LEU A 50 -10.89 8.41 -11.24
N PHE A 51 -11.24 9.67 -11.00
CA PHE A 51 -12.53 10.16 -10.52
C PHE A 51 -13.76 9.42 -11.09
N GLY A 52 -14.66 9.01 -10.19
CA GLY A 52 -16.02 8.58 -10.52
C GLY A 52 -16.20 7.11 -10.92
N GLY A 53 -15.12 6.36 -11.13
CA GLY A 53 -15.18 4.91 -11.32
C GLY A 53 -15.34 4.15 -10.00
N SER A 54 -16.01 2.99 -10.03
CA SER A 54 -15.98 2.05 -8.91
C SER A 54 -14.67 1.25 -8.96
N ILE A 55 -14.08 0.98 -7.80
CA ILE A 55 -12.83 0.21 -7.70
C ILE A 55 -13.01 -1.16 -8.38
N GLY A 56 -12.02 -1.59 -9.16
CA GLY A 56 -12.06 -2.85 -9.90
C GLY A 56 -12.97 -2.84 -11.14
N THR A 57 -13.67 -1.74 -11.42
CA THR A 57 -14.45 -1.62 -12.67
C THR A 57 -13.50 -1.32 -13.82
N ASN A 58 -13.60 -2.11 -14.90
CA ASN A 58 -12.81 -1.89 -16.10
C ASN A 58 -13.11 -0.54 -16.75
N VAL A 59 -12.06 0.12 -17.25
CA VAL A 59 -12.12 1.40 -17.94
C VAL A 59 -11.38 1.28 -19.26
N GLY A 60 -12.07 1.58 -20.36
CA GLY A 60 -11.50 1.55 -21.70
C GLY A 60 -10.79 2.83 -22.13
N ASN A 61 -10.20 2.81 -23.34
CA ASN A 61 -9.55 3.96 -23.97
C ASN A 61 -8.40 4.57 -23.14
N ILE A 62 -7.67 3.71 -22.42
CA ILE A 62 -6.45 4.08 -21.69
C ILE A 62 -5.25 3.83 -22.59
N ASP A 63 -4.34 4.81 -22.67
CA ASP A 63 -3.09 4.70 -23.41
C ASP A 63 -2.11 3.78 -22.65
N ILE A 64 -1.62 2.73 -23.32
CA ILE A 64 -0.65 1.76 -22.79
C ILE A 64 0.63 1.86 -23.60
N ILE A 65 1.76 2.04 -22.93
CA ILE A 65 3.06 2.30 -23.54
C ILE A 65 4.06 1.25 -23.05
N SER A 66 4.60 0.46 -23.98
CA SER A 66 5.68 -0.50 -23.72
C SER A 66 7.02 0.10 -24.08
N MET A 67 8.03 -0.13 -23.25
CA MET A 67 9.37 0.41 -23.40
C MET A 67 10.43 -0.67 -23.22
N LEU A 68 11.49 -0.57 -24.00
CA LEU A 68 12.70 -1.37 -23.85
C LEU A 68 13.49 -0.94 -22.61
N PRO A 69 14.36 -1.81 -22.04
CA PRO A 69 15.21 -1.47 -20.88
C PRO A 69 16.10 -0.23 -21.06
N ASN A 70 16.40 0.15 -22.31
CA ASN A 70 17.17 1.35 -22.66
C ASN A 70 16.32 2.64 -22.75
N ASN A 71 15.07 2.60 -22.26
CA ASN A 71 14.10 3.69 -22.32
C ASN A 71 13.66 4.15 -23.71
N THR A 72 13.77 3.30 -24.74
CA THR A 72 13.11 3.55 -26.03
C THR A 72 11.73 2.92 -26.10
N VAL A 73 10.77 3.60 -26.70
CA VAL A 73 9.41 3.08 -26.89
C VAL A 73 9.43 1.89 -27.84
N LEU A 74 8.82 0.78 -27.41
CA LEU A 74 8.65 -0.42 -28.21
C LEU A 74 7.30 -0.41 -28.93
N GLU A 75 6.23 -0.14 -28.20
CA GLU A 75 4.87 -0.10 -28.75
C GLU A 75 3.98 0.86 -27.93
N THR A 76 2.94 1.39 -28.56
CA THR A 76 1.87 2.13 -27.89
C THR A 76 0.54 1.64 -28.43
N VAL A 77 -0.36 1.25 -27.53
CA VAL A 77 -1.72 0.81 -27.86
C VAL A 77 -2.73 1.51 -26.96
N LYS A 78 -4.01 1.39 -27.28
CA LYS A 78 -5.11 1.82 -26.43
C LYS A 78 -5.94 0.62 -26.00
N THR A 79 -6.43 0.63 -24.76
CA THR A 79 -7.40 -0.38 -24.33
C THR A 79 -8.74 -0.22 -25.04
N ASP A 80 -9.41 -1.35 -25.29
CA ASP A 80 -10.75 -1.39 -25.87
C ASP A 80 -11.82 -0.85 -24.90
N ALA A 81 -13.09 -0.84 -25.30
CA ALA A 81 -14.18 -0.35 -24.44
C ALA A 81 -14.37 -1.17 -23.15
N ALA A 82 -13.87 -2.41 -23.10
CA ALA A 82 -13.91 -3.30 -21.94
C ALA A 82 -12.64 -3.21 -21.07
N GLY A 83 -11.72 -2.29 -21.38
CA GLY A 83 -10.48 -2.08 -20.63
C GLY A 83 -9.36 -3.06 -20.96
N ASN A 84 -9.43 -3.79 -22.08
CA ASN A 84 -8.42 -4.80 -22.41
C ASN A 84 -7.51 -4.37 -23.56
N ALA A 85 -6.26 -4.81 -23.55
CA ALA A 85 -5.34 -4.72 -24.69
C ALA A 85 -4.33 -5.88 -24.71
N SER A 86 -3.72 -6.10 -25.87
CA SER A 86 -2.49 -6.89 -26.01
C SER A 86 -1.38 -5.94 -26.45
N ILE A 87 -0.22 -6.00 -25.80
CA ILE A 87 0.93 -5.14 -26.11
C ILE A 87 2.22 -5.96 -26.19
N LYS A 88 3.05 -5.64 -27.16
CA LYS A 88 4.39 -6.19 -27.37
C LYS A 88 5.32 -5.67 -26.28
N VAL A 89 5.96 -6.58 -25.56
CA VAL A 89 6.88 -6.32 -24.46
C VAL A 89 8.21 -7.00 -24.69
N TYR A 90 9.27 -6.43 -24.13
CA TYR A 90 10.61 -7.01 -24.12
C TYR A 90 10.96 -7.45 -22.68
N PRO A 91 11.56 -8.63 -22.47
CA PRO A 91 12.00 -9.07 -21.14
C PRO A 91 12.86 -8.02 -20.43
N GLY A 92 12.46 -7.59 -19.24
CA GLY A 92 13.16 -6.56 -18.48
C GLY A 92 12.70 -5.12 -18.78
N GLY A 93 11.86 -4.92 -19.80
CA GLY A 93 11.30 -3.62 -20.18
C GLY A 93 10.26 -3.09 -19.19
N SER A 94 9.50 -2.08 -19.57
CA SER A 94 8.41 -1.54 -18.73
C SER A 94 7.14 -1.29 -19.52
N VAL A 95 5.98 -1.42 -18.86
CA VAL A 95 4.68 -1.05 -19.43
C VAL A 95 4.02 0.00 -18.54
N THR A 96 3.58 1.11 -19.14
CA THR A 96 2.96 2.24 -18.45
C THR A 96 1.53 2.46 -18.96
N ALA A 97 0.58 2.55 -18.04
CA ALA A 97 -0.77 3.04 -18.31
C ALA A 97 -0.86 4.54 -17.95
N VAL A 98 -1.49 5.33 -18.82
CA VAL A 98 -1.65 6.78 -18.65
C VAL A 98 -3.12 7.14 -18.48
N TYR A 99 -3.49 7.54 -17.28
CA TYR A 99 -4.82 7.96 -16.91
C TYR A 99 -4.90 9.49 -16.88
N LYS A 100 -5.41 10.09 -17.96
CA LYS A 100 -5.57 11.55 -18.05
C LYS A 100 -6.77 12.02 -17.25
N HIS A 101 -6.60 13.09 -16.47
CA HIS A 101 -7.70 13.69 -15.75
C HIS A 101 -8.71 14.30 -16.73
N THR A 102 -10.00 14.26 -16.36
CA THR A 102 -11.09 14.81 -17.19
C THR A 102 -11.37 16.29 -16.91
N VAL A 103 -10.89 16.80 -15.77
CA VAL A 103 -11.21 18.14 -15.25
C VAL A 103 -10.04 19.12 -15.27
N ASP A 104 -8.81 18.62 -15.43
CA ASP A 104 -7.58 19.40 -15.49
C ASP A 104 -6.58 18.74 -16.47
N MET A 105 -5.36 19.31 -16.59
CA MET A 105 -4.31 18.74 -17.45
C MET A 105 -3.43 17.72 -16.72
N GLY A 106 -3.83 17.28 -15.53
CA GLY A 106 -3.13 16.30 -14.73
C GLY A 106 -3.24 14.87 -15.29
N ALA A 107 -2.41 13.98 -14.75
CA ALA A 107 -2.46 12.57 -15.09
C ALA A 107 -1.95 11.69 -13.94
N ASP A 108 -2.56 10.52 -13.86
CA ASP A 108 -2.09 9.40 -13.05
C ASP A 108 -1.38 8.39 -13.95
N LEU A 109 -0.13 8.08 -13.63
CA LEU A 109 0.67 7.11 -14.36
C LEU A 109 0.95 5.90 -13.48
N ILE A 110 0.85 4.71 -14.06
CA ILE A 110 1.14 3.46 -13.37
C ILE A 110 2.04 2.63 -14.28
N THR A 111 3.20 2.22 -13.78
CA THR A 111 4.21 1.48 -14.55
C THR A 111 4.59 0.19 -13.85
N TYR A 112 4.61 -0.92 -14.58
CA TYR A 112 5.34 -2.13 -14.20
C TYR A 112 6.70 -2.15 -14.89
N VAL A 113 7.78 -2.38 -14.14
CA VAL A 113 9.14 -2.53 -14.65
C VAL A 113 9.53 -4.00 -14.64
N GLY A 114 10.45 -4.43 -15.51
CA GLY A 114 10.85 -5.81 -15.58
C GLY A 114 9.78 -6.73 -16.17
N VAL A 115 8.92 -6.22 -17.06
CA VAL A 115 7.87 -7.03 -17.72
C VAL A 115 8.48 -8.11 -18.62
N LYS A 116 7.72 -9.15 -18.97
CA LYS A 116 8.14 -10.21 -19.90
C LYS A 116 6.96 -10.70 -20.76
N PRO A 117 7.20 -11.32 -21.92
CA PRO A 117 6.14 -11.94 -22.70
C PRO A 117 5.34 -12.97 -21.90
N GLY A 118 4.02 -13.02 -22.13
CA GLY A 118 3.07 -13.92 -21.47
C GLY A 118 2.45 -13.36 -20.19
N ASP A 119 2.84 -12.16 -19.78
CA ASP A 119 2.32 -11.52 -18.58
C ASP A 119 0.88 -11.02 -18.71
N THR A 120 0.17 -10.95 -17.57
CA THR A 120 -1.13 -10.29 -17.44
C THR A 120 -0.99 -9.13 -16.45
N LEU A 121 -1.05 -7.90 -16.97
CA LEU A 121 -0.83 -6.68 -16.19
C LEU A 121 -2.18 -5.99 -15.93
N VAL A 122 -2.56 -5.89 -14.66
CA VAL A 122 -3.79 -5.18 -14.26
C VAL A 122 -3.43 -3.82 -13.65
N PHE A 123 -3.89 -2.75 -14.30
CA PHE A 123 -3.69 -1.36 -13.90
C PHE A 123 -4.97 -0.78 -13.28
N GLY A 124 -4.84 -0.03 -12.19
CA GLY A 124 -5.93 0.59 -11.45
C GLY A 124 -5.43 1.27 -10.17
N SER A 125 -6.30 2.03 -9.50
CA SER A 125 -5.99 2.66 -8.22
C SER A 125 -7.15 2.55 -7.23
N ARG A 126 -6.84 2.23 -5.97
CA ARG A 126 -7.80 2.31 -4.85
C ARG A 126 -7.94 3.73 -4.29
N ASN A 127 -6.94 4.58 -4.56
CA ASN A 127 -6.85 5.92 -4.01
C ASN A 127 -7.06 6.95 -5.12
N PHE A 128 -8.28 7.00 -5.67
CA PHE A 128 -8.65 8.10 -6.54
C PHE A 128 -8.89 9.34 -5.67
N SER A 129 -8.28 10.45 -6.07
CA SER A 129 -8.55 11.74 -5.44
C SER A 129 -10.06 11.99 -5.50
N LEU A 130 -10.70 12.35 -4.39
CA LEU A 130 -12.10 12.80 -4.38
C LEU A 130 -12.24 14.29 -4.70
N ALA A 131 -11.12 14.98 -4.98
CA ALA A 131 -11.14 16.40 -5.29
C ALA A 131 -12.06 16.67 -6.49
N GLY A 132 -13.09 17.49 -6.30
CA GLY A 132 -14.06 17.84 -7.34
C GLY A 132 -15.36 17.04 -7.35
N GLN A 133 -15.50 15.96 -6.56
CA GLN A 133 -16.82 15.36 -6.34
C GLN A 133 -17.59 16.19 -5.30
N THR A 134 -18.57 16.97 -5.75
CA THR A 134 -19.54 17.60 -4.84
C THR A 134 -20.56 16.56 -4.40
N GLY A 135 -20.33 15.94 -3.25
CA GLY A 135 -21.30 15.06 -2.61
C GLY A 135 -22.63 15.80 -2.43
N THR A 136 -23.72 15.20 -2.92
CA THR A 136 -25.07 15.72 -2.64
C THR A 136 -25.42 15.39 -1.19
N ASN A 137 -25.86 16.40 -0.45
CA ASN A 137 -26.35 16.21 0.92
C ASN A 137 -27.62 15.35 0.89
N LEU A 138 -27.58 14.18 1.53
CA LEU A 138 -28.73 13.27 1.62
C LEU A 138 -29.60 13.55 2.86
N GLY A 139 -29.12 14.40 3.77
CA GLY A 139 -29.77 14.74 5.01
C GLY A 139 -28.90 14.37 6.21
N SER A 140 -29.53 14.29 7.38
CA SER A 140 -28.85 13.94 8.63
C SER A 140 -29.62 12.91 9.42
N GLN A 141 -28.94 12.12 10.23
CA GLN A 141 -29.55 11.16 11.14
C GLN A 141 -28.99 11.40 12.54
N THR A 142 -29.87 11.34 13.53
CA THR A 142 -29.48 11.49 14.94
C THR A 142 -29.25 10.11 15.54
N TYR A 143 -28.12 9.93 16.20
CA TYR A 143 -27.76 8.71 16.93
C TYR A 143 -27.83 9.02 18.42
N SER A 144 -28.44 8.14 19.20
CA SER A 144 -28.61 8.32 20.65
C SER A 144 -28.18 7.09 21.45
N TRP A 145 -27.77 7.31 22.70
CA TRP A 145 -27.25 6.28 23.59
C TRP A 145 -27.49 6.61 25.06
N PRO A 146 -27.60 5.60 25.94
CA PRO A 146 -27.59 5.84 27.38
C PRO A 146 -26.18 6.22 27.83
N VAL A 147 -26.06 7.34 28.56
CA VAL A 147 -24.79 7.79 29.14
C VAL A 147 -24.26 6.72 30.09
N GLN A 148 -23.00 6.31 29.92
CA GLN A 148 -22.35 5.32 30.78
C GLN A 148 -21.48 5.98 31.85
N ALA A 149 -21.53 5.46 33.07
CA ALA A 149 -20.65 5.90 34.13
C ALA A 149 -19.18 5.58 33.77
N GLY A 150 -18.28 6.54 34.01
CA GLY A 150 -16.85 6.38 33.69
C GLY A 150 -16.48 6.59 32.23
N VAL A 151 -17.44 6.88 31.34
CA VAL A 151 -17.17 7.31 29.95
C VAL A 151 -17.11 8.84 29.90
N ALA A 152 -15.99 9.36 29.40
CA ALA A 152 -15.77 10.80 29.21
C ALA A 152 -16.23 11.29 27.84
N ASN A 153 -16.10 10.45 26.80
CA ASN A 153 -16.53 10.77 25.43
C ASN A 153 -17.26 9.59 24.80
N HIS A 154 -18.33 9.89 24.07
CA HIS A 154 -19.05 8.94 23.23
C HIS A 154 -18.84 9.31 21.76
N CYS A 155 -18.35 8.35 21.00
CA CYS A 155 -18.03 8.49 19.60
C CYS A 155 -18.88 7.57 18.76
N ILE A 156 -19.31 8.07 17.61
CA ILE A 156 -20.26 7.43 16.72
C ILE A 156 -19.72 7.60 15.33
N PHE A 157 -19.71 6.50 14.61
CA PHE A 157 -19.19 6.47 13.28
C PHE A 157 -20.17 5.79 12.32
N THR A 158 -20.34 6.43 11.16
CA THR A 158 -21.09 5.96 9.98
C THR A 158 -20.15 5.88 8.76
N SER A 159 -20.61 5.34 7.63
CA SER A 159 -19.79 5.28 6.40
C SER A 159 -19.36 6.66 5.89
N CYS A 160 -20.06 7.72 6.32
CA CYS A 160 -19.78 9.12 6.04
C CYS A 160 -18.88 9.85 7.05
N GLY A 161 -18.36 9.15 8.05
CA GLY A 161 -17.40 9.70 9.02
C GLY A 161 -17.87 9.49 10.46
N GLY A 162 -17.59 10.44 11.35
CA GLY A 162 -18.12 10.34 12.70
C GLY A 162 -17.90 11.57 13.55
N SER A 163 -18.42 11.49 14.76
CA SER A 163 -18.38 12.55 15.76
C SER A 163 -18.14 11.97 17.13
N CYS A 164 -17.32 12.67 17.91
CA CYS A 164 -17.12 12.42 19.33
C CYS A 164 -17.72 13.58 20.11
N ASN A 165 -18.62 13.26 21.02
CA ASN A 165 -19.20 14.21 21.95
C ASN A 165 -18.80 13.80 23.36
N GLY A 166 -18.84 14.73 24.31
CA GLY A 166 -18.55 14.42 25.71
C GLY A 166 -19.61 13.51 26.34
N VAL A 167 -20.19 13.94 27.45
CA VAL A 167 -21.24 13.18 28.15
C VAL A 167 -22.64 13.32 27.52
N ASN A 168 -22.75 13.94 26.34
CA ASN A 168 -24.01 14.05 25.62
C ASN A 168 -24.53 12.64 25.24
N ALA A 169 -25.84 12.47 25.29
CA ALA A 169 -26.53 11.21 25.00
C ALA A 169 -26.92 11.05 23.52
N SER A 170 -26.53 11.99 22.65
CA SER A 170 -26.82 11.93 21.22
C SER A 170 -25.86 12.78 20.38
N THR A 171 -25.81 12.48 19.08
CA THR A 171 -25.15 13.29 18.04
C THR A 171 -25.92 13.19 16.74
N THR A 172 -25.79 14.20 15.89
CA THR A 172 -26.38 14.20 14.55
C THR A 172 -25.25 14.22 13.53
N LEU A 173 -25.25 13.26 12.60
CA LEU A 173 -24.28 13.18 11.52
C LEU A 173 -24.95 13.48 10.18
N LEU A 174 -24.20 14.14 9.30
CA LEU A 174 -24.60 14.44 7.94
C LEU A 174 -24.21 13.27 7.02
N GLU A 175 -25.11 12.87 6.14
CA GLU A 175 -24.86 11.85 5.13
C GLU A 175 -24.78 12.50 3.75
N SER A 176 -23.86 12.02 2.92
CA SER A 176 -23.70 12.51 1.54
C SER A 176 -23.53 11.37 0.56
N SER A 177 -23.92 11.58 -0.69
CA SER A 177 -23.93 10.51 -1.72
C SER A 177 -22.57 9.89 -2.03
N THR A 178 -21.46 10.55 -1.69
CA THR A 178 -20.10 10.02 -1.94
C THR A 178 -19.66 8.98 -0.92
N CYS A 179 -20.31 8.94 0.25
CA CYS A 179 -19.93 8.06 1.36
C CYS A 179 -21.09 7.23 1.90
N HIS A 180 -22.33 7.57 1.54
CA HIS A 180 -23.52 6.90 2.02
C HIS A 180 -23.60 5.45 1.53
N ARG A 181 -24.03 4.57 2.44
CA ARG A 181 -24.32 3.15 2.20
C ARG A 181 -25.71 2.84 2.73
N GLU A 182 -26.46 2.02 2.00
CA GLU A 182 -27.80 1.62 2.38
C GLU A 182 -27.97 0.10 2.24
N PRO A 183 -28.27 -0.63 3.33
CA PRO A 183 -28.20 -0.16 4.72
C PRO A 183 -26.74 0.09 5.16
N MET A 184 -26.52 0.75 6.29
CA MET A 184 -25.18 1.02 6.86
C MET A 184 -24.98 0.43 8.24
N ASP A 185 -23.73 0.20 8.60
CA ASP A 185 -23.31 -0.21 9.92
C ASP A 185 -22.82 0.99 10.75
N ILE A 186 -23.21 1.02 12.03
CA ILE A 186 -22.92 2.13 12.95
C ILE A 186 -22.11 1.61 14.14
N LEU A 187 -20.90 2.13 14.30
CA LEU A 187 -20.04 1.82 15.43
C LEU A 187 -20.16 2.90 16.51
N TYR A 188 -20.51 2.47 17.71
CA TYR A 188 -20.54 3.29 18.92
C TYR A 188 -19.34 2.93 19.80
N VAL A 189 -18.63 3.93 20.30
CA VAL A 189 -17.46 3.75 21.17
C VAL A 189 -17.52 4.71 22.35
N GLY A 190 -17.37 4.17 23.57
CA GLY A 190 -17.26 4.93 24.81
C GLY A 190 -15.81 4.96 25.31
N LEU A 191 -15.22 6.16 25.36
CA LEU A 191 -13.86 6.40 25.83
C LEU A 191 -13.84 6.83 27.29
N ASN A 192 -12.94 6.25 28.08
CA ASN A 192 -12.70 6.68 29.46
C ASN A 192 -11.94 8.04 29.50
N PRO A 193 -11.71 8.65 30.70
CA PRO A 193 -10.98 9.91 30.81
C PRO A 193 -9.54 9.87 30.27
N SER A 194 -8.93 8.70 30.12
CA SER A 194 -7.61 8.50 29.52
C SER A 194 -7.67 8.34 27.99
N GLY A 195 -8.86 8.45 27.37
CA GLY A 195 -9.05 8.24 25.94
C GLY A 195 -9.01 6.77 25.49
N LEU A 196 -9.04 5.82 26.43
CA LEU A 196 -9.06 4.40 26.11
C LEU A 196 -10.49 3.90 25.94
N ILE A 197 -10.68 2.92 25.06
CA ILE A 197 -11.98 2.31 24.83
C ILE A 197 -12.38 1.53 26.08
N SER A 198 -13.55 1.84 26.61
CA SER A 198 -14.13 1.16 27.79
C SER A 198 -15.43 0.45 27.44
N HIS A 199 -16.18 1.00 26.48
CA HIS A 199 -17.46 0.47 26.04
C HIS A 199 -17.56 0.56 24.53
N TYR A 200 -18.37 -0.31 23.92
CA TYR A 200 -18.65 -0.26 22.49
C TYR A 200 -20.01 -0.89 22.17
N ASN A 201 -20.51 -0.64 20.96
CA ASN A 201 -21.57 -1.43 20.33
C ASN A 201 -21.48 -1.29 18.81
N LEU A 202 -21.90 -2.33 18.09
CA LEU A 202 -22.08 -2.28 16.64
C LEU A 202 -23.55 -2.51 16.32
N ARG A 203 -24.15 -1.54 15.61
CA ARG A 203 -25.50 -1.66 15.06
C ARG A 203 -25.37 -1.89 13.55
N SER A 204 -25.59 -3.11 13.12
CA SER A 204 -25.54 -3.45 11.69
C SER A 204 -26.87 -3.25 10.99
N ASN A 205 -26.82 -3.07 9.67
CA ASN A 205 -27.99 -2.95 8.80
C ASN A 205 -28.97 -1.83 9.20
N VAL A 206 -28.46 -0.68 9.60
CA VAL A 206 -29.25 0.52 9.92
C VAL A 206 -29.64 1.21 8.62
N ALA A 207 -30.94 1.32 8.37
CA ALA A 207 -31.44 2.11 7.25
C ALA A 207 -31.27 3.60 7.50
N PHE A 208 -30.81 4.34 6.50
CA PHE A 208 -30.79 5.79 6.54
C PHE A 208 -32.19 6.34 6.27
N THR A 209 -32.56 7.35 7.06
CA THR A 209 -33.73 8.17 6.77
C THR A 209 -33.48 9.55 7.36
N ASN A 210 -33.57 10.57 6.52
CA ASN A 210 -33.32 11.94 6.93
C ASN A 210 -34.22 12.36 8.11
N GLY A 211 -33.60 12.86 9.17
CA GLY A 211 -34.24 13.30 10.40
C GLY A 211 -34.57 12.19 11.41
N GLN A 212 -34.31 10.92 11.10
CA GLN A 212 -34.59 9.83 12.05
C GLN A 212 -33.65 9.84 13.26
N ASN A 213 -34.13 9.24 14.35
CA ASN A 213 -33.33 8.95 15.54
C ASN A 213 -33.05 7.45 15.63
N VAL A 214 -31.78 7.08 15.74
CA VAL A 214 -31.29 5.71 15.90
C VAL A 214 -30.68 5.56 17.29
N ALA A 215 -31.39 4.85 18.16
CA ALA A 215 -30.86 4.49 19.46
C ALA A 215 -29.96 3.25 19.38
N ILE A 216 -28.87 3.28 20.15
CA ILE A 216 -28.10 2.08 20.48
C ILE A 216 -28.97 1.14 21.33
N GLY A 217 -28.84 -0.17 21.15
CA GLY A 217 -29.57 -1.15 21.97
C GLY A 217 -29.02 -1.28 23.40
N GLY A 218 -27.75 -0.91 23.61
CA GLY A 218 -27.04 -0.98 24.87
C GLY A 218 -25.53 -0.95 24.66
N TRP A 219 -24.76 -0.85 25.74
CA TRP A 219 -23.29 -0.89 25.67
C TRP A 219 -22.76 -2.27 26.08
N ALA A 220 -21.77 -2.75 25.35
CA ALA A 220 -20.88 -3.81 25.80
C ALA A 220 -19.63 -3.20 26.44
N VAL A 221 -19.04 -3.90 27.42
CA VAL A 221 -17.73 -3.53 27.99
C VAL A 221 -16.63 -4.03 27.05
N ALA A 222 -15.63 -3.20 26.78
CA ALA A 222 -14.50 -3.57 25.94
C ALA A 222 -13.62 -4.63 26.64
N PRO A 223 -13.43 -5.83 26.05
CA PRO A 223 -12.48 -6.80 26.58
C PRO A 223 -11.04 -6.32 26.39
N ASN A 224 -10.11 -6.98 27.07
CA ASN A 224 -8.68 -6.80 26.82
C ASN A 224 -8.23 -7.71 25.67
N ALA A 225 -7.51 -7.13 24.71
CA ALA A 225 -6.75 -7.85 23.71
C ALA A 225 -5.26 -7.87 24.09
N THR A 226 -4.56 -8.93 23.70
CA THR A 226 -3.11 -9.10 23.88
C THR A 226 -2.44 -9.34 22.55
N LEU A 227 -1.46 -8.51 22.23
CA LEU A 227 -0.54 -8.71 21.12
C LEU A 227 0.77 -9.28 21.65
N THR A 228 1.30 -10.27 20.94
CA THR A 228 2.68 -10.73 21.08
C THR A 228 3.38 -10.62 19.73
N VAL A 229 4.52 -9.96 19.70
CA VAL A 229 5.42 -9.91 18.53
C VAL A 229 6.63 -10.78 18.85
N SER A 230 6.98 -11.69 17.97
CA SER A 230 8.09 -12.64 18.15
C SER A 230 9.08 -12.57 16.98
N GLY A 231 10.33 -12.97 17.22
CA GLY A 231 11.38 -12.90 16.20
C GLY A 231 11.81 -11.47 15.87
N VAL A 232 11.65 -10.54 16.82
CA VAL A 232 12.05 -9.14 16.65
C VAL A 232 13.58 -9.06 16.57
N PRO A 233 14.17 -8.53 15.48
CA PRO A 233 15.61 -8.40 15.36
C PRO A 233 16.22 -7.54 16.47
N PRO A 234 17.44 -7.86 16.94
CA PRO A 234 18.08 -7.15 18.06
C PRO A 234 18.36 -5.67 17.79
N GLU A 235 18.41 -5.23 16.53
CA GLU A 235 18.57 -3.83 16.13
C GLU A 235 17.28 -2.99 16.25
N VAL A 236 16.12 -3.62 16.47
CA VAL A 236 14.86 -2.91 16.67
C VAL A 236 14.85 -2.31 18.08
N ALA A 237 14.84 -0.98 18.16
CA ALA A 237 14.82 -0.25 19.42
C ALA A 237 13.40 -0.12 20.00
N THR A 238 12.38 -0.10 19.15
CA THR A 238 11.01 0.12 19.57
C THR A 238 10.03 -0.66 18.71
N VAL A 239 9.09 -1.33 19.36
CA VAL A 239 7.91 -1.91 18.76
C VAL A 239 6.73 -1.04 19.15
N SER A 240 6.02 -0.52 18.15
CA SER A 240 4.77 0.21 18.37
C SER A 240 3.73 -0.26 17.37
N GLY A 241 2.53 0.29 17.42
CA GLY A 241 1.51 -0.07 16.46
C GLY A 241 0.11 0.29 16.91
N ASN A 242 -0.87 -0.20 16.16
CA ASN A 242 -2.26 -0.04 16.47
C ASN A 242 -3.10 -1.22 16.02
N TRP A 243 -4.28 -1.33 16.61
CA TRP A 243 -5.31 -2.32 16.27
C TRP A 243 -6.55 -1.60 15.79
N THR A 244 -7.16 -2.12 14.74
CA THR A 244 -8.38 -1.55 14.14
C THR A 244 -9.35 -2.67 13.81
N SER A 245 -10.64 -2.42 14.04
CA SER A 245 -11.71 -3.28 13.57
C SER A 245 -12.22 -2.80 12.21
N VAL A 246 -12.37 -3.71 11.27
CA VAL A 246 -12.98 -3.45 9.96
C VAL A 246 -14.42 -3.91 10.06
N VAL A 247 -15.34 -2.95 10.05
CA VAL A 247 -16.78 -3.19 10.23
C VAL A 247 -17.49 -3.44 8.90
N ASP A 248 -17.00 -2.84 7.81
CA ASP A 248 -17.53 -3.06 6.48
C ASP A 248 -16.37 -3.19 5.47
N ALA A 249 -16.19 -4.40 4.96
CA ALA A 249 -15.21 -4.72 3.92
C ALA A 249 -15.51 -4.04 2.57
N ALA A 250 -16.77 -3.71 2.27
CA ALA A 250 -17.19 -3.16 1.00
C ALA A 250 -16.86 -1.66 0.86
N VAL A 251 -16.29 -1.05 1.89
CA VAL A 251 -15.78 0.32 1.84
C VAL A 251 -14.27 0.33 1.87
N ASP A 252 -13.69 0.10 0.70
CA ASP A 252 -12.25 0.08 0.44
C ASP A 252 -11.46 1.30 0.98
N ASN A 253 -12.13 2.42 1.32
CA ASN A 253 -11.47 3.64 1.77
C ASN A 253 -12.12 4.37 2.97
N SER A 254 -13.33 4.03 3.41
CA SER A 254 -13.95 4.59 4.63
C SER A 254 -14.21 3.54 5.69
N ILE A 255 -13.29 2.58 5.79
CA ILE A 255 -13.16 1.76 6.98
C ILE A 255 -13.09 2.66 8.20
N PHE A 256 -13.90 2.29 9.17
CA PHE A 256 -13.87 2.72 10.55
C PHE A 256 -12.51 2.47 11.20
N THR A 257 -11.46 3.17 10.76
CA THR A 257 -10.14 3.20 11.39
C THR A 257 -10.15 4.07 12.64
N LEU A 258 -11.25 4.02 13.39
CA LEU A 258 -11.63 5.20 14.16
C LEU A 258 -11.23 5.14 15.62
N PHE A 259 -10.73 3.99 16.10
CA PHE A 259 -9.92 3.95 17.31
C PHE A 259 -8.81 2.90 17.23
N ALA A 260 -7.64 3.39 16.86
CA ALA A 260 -6.38 2.71 17.03
C ALA A 260 -6.00 2.67 18.52
N GLN A 261 -6.06 1.48 19.14
CA GLN A 261 -5.40 1.30 20.44
C GLN A 261 -3.91 1.16 20.20
N SER A 262 -3.18 2.20 20.57
CA SER A 262 -1.74 2.26 20.37
C SER A 262 -1.00 1.57 21.49
N TYR A 263 0.01 0.80 21.14
CA TYR A 263 0.99 0.26 22.08
C TYR A 263 2.38 0.69 21.66
N ASN A 264 3.30 0.75 22.63
CA ASN A 264 4.70 1.09 22.39
C ASN A 264 5.55 0.48 23.52
N GLY A 265 6.67 -0.14 23.17
CA GLY A 265 7.74 -0.44 24.11
C GLY A 265 8.98 -1.01 23.44
N ALA A 266 10.00 -1.28 24.24
CA ALA A 266 11.22 -1.93 23.78
C ALA A 266 11.03 -3.46 23.75
N PRO A 267 11.48 -4.15 22.69
CA PRO A 267 11.50 -5.61 22.69
C PRO A 267 12.54 -6.14 23.70
N THR A 268 12.27 -7.30 24.30
CA THR A 268 13.18 -8.02 25.20
C THR A 268 13.33 -9.47 24.73
N GLY A 269 14.57 -9.94 24.58
CA GLY A 269 14.83 -11.33 24.17
C GLY A 269 14.28 -11.71 22.79
N GLY A 270 14.18 -10.75 21.87
CA GLY A 270 13.61 -10.96 20.53
C GLY A 270 12.08 -11.01 20.49
N ALA A 271 11.40 -10.54 21.55
CA ALA A 271 9.95 -10.49 21.61
C ALA A 271 9.42 -9.19 22.24
N PHE A 272 8.15 -8.88 22.00
CA PHE A 272 7.40 -7.78 22.62
C PHE A 272 5.98 -8.25 22.92
N SER A 273 5.39 -7.82 24.04
CA SER A 273 3.99 -8.11 24.34
C SER A 273 3.31 -6.90 24.99
N SER A 274 2.04 -6.69 24.66
CA SER A 274 1.22 -5.64 25.25
C SER A 274 -0.23 -6.08 25.33
N THR A 275 -0.92 -5.63 26.38
CA THR A 275 -2.35 -5.83 26.59
C THR A 275 -3.04 -4.47 26.60
N PHE A 276 -4.16 -4.35 25.88
CA PHE A 276 -4.91 -3.10 25.75
C PHE A 276 -6.41 -3.42 25.61
N ALA A 277 -7.28 -2.51 26.04
CA ALA A 277 -8.71 -2.67 25.85
C ALA A 277 -9.07 -2.53 24.37
N PHE A 278 -9.87 -3.42 23.80
CA PHE A 278 -10.17 -3.45 22.36
C PHE A 278 -11.64 -3.83 22.10
N HIS A 279 -12.26 -3.23 21.09
CA HIS A 279 -13.60 -3.59 20.64
C HIS A 279 -13.50 -4.54 19.44
N SER A 280 -13.75 -5.82 19.65
CA SER A 280 -13.53 -6.83 18.61
C SER A 280 -14.73 -7.02 17.67
N THR A 281 -15.40 -5.94 17.27
CA THR A 281 -16.58 -5.96 16.38
C THR A 281 -16.21 -5.98 14.90
N GLY A 282 -17.21 -6.19 14.03
CA GLY A 282 -17.05 -6.11 12.58
C GLY A 282 -16.71 -7.45 11.93
N ASP A 283 -16.31 -7.38 10.66
CA ASP A 283 -15.96 -8.53 9.83
C ASP A 283 -14.58 -9.11 10.20
N ARG A 284 -13.63 -8.23 10.52
CA ARG A 284 -12.24 -8.60 10.79
C ARG A 284 -11.53 -7.58 11.65
N THR A 285 -10.36 -7.97 12.14
CA THR A 285 -9.45 -7.09 12.88
C THR A 285 -8.13 -6.99 12.13
N MET A 286 -7.56 -5.79 12.09
CA MET A 286 -6.25 -5.53 11.53
C MET A 286 -5.31 -5.07 12.63
N GLY A 287 -4.17 -5.76 12.75
CA GLY A 287 -3.07 -5.35 13.59
C GLY A 287 -1.97 -4.74 12.74
N ARG A 288 -1.59 -3.50 13.02
CA ARG A 288 -0.42 -2.84 12.45
C ARG A 288 0.66 -2.79 13.50
N VAL A 289 1.83 -3.32 13.19
CA VAL A 289 3.04 -3.30 14.01
C VAL A 289 4.09 -2.47 13.28
N PHE A 290 4.70 -1.51 13.97
CA PHE A 290 5.85 -0.76 13.51
C PHE A 290 7.08 -1.21 14.28
N LEU A 291 8.10 -1.66 13.56
CA LEU A 291 9.43 -1.95 14.07
C LEU A 291 10.33 -0.76 13.74
N THR A 292 10.78 -0.04 14.77
CA THR A 292 11.62 1.15 14.62
C THR A 292 13.07 0.85 14.95
N ARG A 293 13.96 1.22 14.02
CA ARG A 293 15.40 1.20 14.17
C ARG A 293 15.95 2.63 14.01
N PRO A 294 16.90 3.10 14.86
CA PRO A 294 17.44 4.45 14.75
C PRO A 294 18.04 4.75 13.37
N ASN A 295 17.67 5.91 12.79
CA ASN A 295 18.10 6.40 11.45
C ASN A 295 17.51 5.68 10.23
N PHE A 296 16.52 4.81 10.42
CA PHE A 296 15.81 4.13 9.33
C PHE A 296 14.32 4.47 9.35
N GLN A 297 13.68 4.31 8.21
CA GLN A 297 12.23 4.26 8.16
C GLN A 297 11.75 3.00 8.90
N ALA A 298 10.61 3.10 9.59
CA ALA A 298 10.04 1.95 10.28
C ALA A 298 9.65 0.86 9.29
N ILE A 299 9.77 -0.40 9.72
CA ILE A 299 9.13 -1.52 9.04
C ILE A 299 7.73 -1.66 9.61
N GLN A 300 6.74 -1.69 8.74
CA GLN A 300 5.35 -1.91 9.05
C GLN A 300 4.98 -3.35 8.71
N ILE A 301 4.53 -4.12 9.69
CA ILE A 301 3.87 -5.40 9.51
C ILE A 301 2.38 -5.16 9.70
N VAL A 302 1.57 -5.57 8.75
CA VAL A 302 0.12 -5.51 8.86
C VAL A 302 -0.43 -6.90 8.65
N ASP A 303 -1.10 -7.40 9.68
CA ASP A 303 -1.77 -8.70 9.67
C ASP A 303 -3.28 -8.48 9.78
N GLN A 304 -4.02 -9.30 9.05
CA GLN A 304 -5.46 -9.45 9.19
C GLN A 304 -5.79 -10.68 10.02
N PHE A 305 -6.76 -10.53 10.90
CA PHE A 305 -7.26 -11.58 11.77
C PHE A 305 -8.78 -11.66 11.70
N ASN A 306 -9.30 -12.84 12.06
CA ASN A 306 -10.74 -13.00 12.25
C ASN A 306 -11.23 -12.04 13.34
N ALA A 307 -12.46 -11.52 13.17
CA ALA A 307 -13.14 -10.76 14.22
C ALA A 307 -13.14 -11.54 15.55
N ASN A 308 -13.22 -10.82 16.67
CA ASN A 308 -13.24 -11.41 18.02
C ASN A 308 -11.97 -12.15 18.47
N THR A 309 -10.88 -12.09 17.70
CA THR A 309 -9.63 -12.73 18.12
C THR A 309 -8.82 -11.78 19.01
N LEU A 310 -8.93 -11.97 20.32
CA LEU A 310 -8.34 -11.10 21.35
C LEU A 310 -6.88 -11.40 21.68
N THR A 311 -6.35 -12.59 21.35
CA THR A 311 -4.94 -12.93 21.59
C THR A 311 -4.26 -13.26 20.30
N GLN A 312 -3.18 -12.55 19.99
CA GLN A 312 -2.66 -12.46 18.64
C GLN A 312 -1.15 -12.51 18.66
N THR A 313 -0.59 -13.31 17.75
CA THR A 313 0.86 -13.46 17.61
C THR A 313 1.27 -13.01 16.22
N VAL A 314 2.10 -11.97 16.16
CA VAL A 314 2.73 -11.49 14.94
C VAL A 314 4.16 -12.03 14.91
N ALA A 315 4.45 -12.90 13.96
CA ALA A 315 5.81 -13.35 13.69
C ALA A 315 6.56 -12.24 12.92
N ALA A 316 7.82 -11.96 13.25
CA ALA A 316 8.68 -11.05 12.49
C ALA A 316 10.00 -11.70 11.96
N PRO A 317 10.04 -12.99 11.57
CA PRO A 317 11.31 -13.67 11.28
C PRO A 317 11.94 -13.28 9.94
N ALA A 318 11.12 -12.83 8.98
CA ALA A 318 11.55 -12.39 7.67
C ALA A 318 10.97 -10.98 7.44
N LEU A 319 11.85 -9.99 7.36
CA LEU A 319 11.49 -8.59 7.19
C LEU A 319 11.90 -8.11 5.81
N THR A 320 11.27 -7.05 5.32
CA THR A 320 11.77 -6.35 4.14
C THR A 320 13.09 -5.62 4.44
N PRO A 321 13.96 -5.38 3.43
CA PRO A 321 15.10 -4.50 3.58
C PRO A 321 14.72 -3.14 4.21
N TRP A 322 15.59 -2.62 5.07
CA TRP A 322 15.39 -1.33 5.72
C TRP A 322 15.64 -0.17 4.75
N LEU A 323 14.69 0.75 4.64
CA LEU A 323 14.88 2.00 3.89
C LEU A 323 15.58 3.04 4.77
N GLN A 324 16.68 3.61 4.26
CA GLN A 324 17.44 4.66 4.96
C GLN A 324 17.24 6.02 4.27
N GLY A 325 16.94 7.05 5.06
CA GLY A 325 16.82 8.43 4.57
C GLY A 325 15.56 8.68 3.74
N ALA A 326 15.64 9.69 2.88
CA ALA A 326 14.58 10.09 1.95
C ALA A 326 14.94 9.67 0.52
N VAL A 327 13.93 9.61 -0.36
CA VAL A 327 14.15 9.36 -1.80
C VAL A 327 14.70 10.64 -2.43
N ALA A 328 15.86 10.53 -3.10
CA ALA A 328 16.41 11.62 -3.88
C ALA A 328 15.81 11.58 -5.29
N VAL A 329 15.07 12.63 -5.66
CA VAL A 329 14.41 12.77 -6.96
C VAL A 329 14.97 13.98 -7.73
N SER A 330 15.13 13.83 -9.04
CA SER A 330 15.54 14.92 -9.93
C SER A 330 14.67 14.93 -11.17
N ALA A 331 13.84 15.97 -11.33
CA ALA A 331 13.02 16.15 -12.52
C ALA A 331 13.91 16.45 -13.75
N ALA A 332 14.97 17.26 -13.59
CA ALA A 332 15.90 17.61 -14.66
C ALA A 332 16.69 16.40 -15.19
N LEU A 333 17.19 15.55 -14.29
CA LEU A 333 17.90 14.33 -14.68
C LEU A 333 16.96 13.16 -14.95
N ARG A 334 15.67 13.29 -14.63
CA ARG A 334 14.66 12.22 -14.68
C ARG A 334 15.15 10.95 -13.99
N THR A 335 15.59 11.09 -12.74
CA THR A 335 16.08 9.97 -11.94
C THR A 335 15.50 10.02 -10.52
N ALA A 336 15.38 8.84 -9.93
CA ALA A 336 15.10 8.66 -8.51
C ALA A 336 16.10 7.66 -7.92
N SER A 337 16.51 7.86 -6.67
CA SER A 337 17.40 6.95 -5.94
C SER A 337 17.10 6.90 -4.44
N TRP A 338 17.39 5.77 -3.82
CA TRP A 338 17.15 5.48 -2.41
C TRP A 338 18.15 4.44 -1.90
N PHE A 339 18.21 4.24 -0.58
CA PHE A 339 19.17 3.34 0.04
C PHE A 339 18.46 2.24 0.82
N LEU A 340 18.79 0.98 0.50
CA LEU A 340 18.27 -0.21 1.15
C LEU A 340 19.39 -0.91 1.93
N ILE A 341 19.09 -1.35 3.14
CA ILE A 341 19.96 -2.23 3.92
C ILE A 341 19.23 -3.54 4.16
N SER A 342 19.68 -4.59 3.49
CA SER A 342 19.23 -5.97 3.73
C SER A 342 20.06 -6.63 4.83
N ASP A 343 19.39 -7.48 5.61
CA ASP A 343 20.03 -8.51 6.43
C ASP A 343 20.02 -9.86 5.70
N ALA A 344 20.56 -10.91 6.33
CA ALA A 344 20.64 -12.24 5.74
C ALA A 344 19.26 -12.91 5.51
N ASN A 345 18.21 -12.43 6.17
CA ASN A 345 16.86 -13.00 6.13
C ASN A 345 15.88 -12.05 5.42
N SER A 346 16.37 -10.98 4.79
CA SER A 346 15.52 -9.96 4.20
C SER A 346 14.87 -10.50 2.95
N VAL A 347 13.55 -10.41 2.89
CA VAL A 347 12.74 -10.85 1.76
C VAL A 347 11.91 -9.69 1.24
N SER A 348 11.68 -9.63 -0.06
CA SER A 348 10.80 -8.66 -0.67
C SER A 348 10.31 -9.19 -2.00
N ASP A 349 9.01 -9.06 -2.22
CA ASP A 349 8.40 -9.40 -3.50
C ASP A 349 8.56 -8.27 -4.52
N GLY A 350 8.72 -7.02 -4.06
CA GLY A 350 8.91 -5.88 -4.93
C GLY A 350 8.97 -4.56 -4.17
N LEU A 351 9.01 -3.48 -4.95
CA LEU A 351 8.98 -2.13 -4.42
C LEU A 351 8.12 -1.22 -5.30
N VAL A 352 7.51 -0.19 -4.70
CA VAL A 352 6.78 0.87 -5.38
C VAL A 352 7.46 2.20 -5.11
N LEU A 353 7.82 2.89 -6.18
CA LEU A 353 8.16 4.30 -6.15
C LEU A 353 6.90 5.10 -6.51
N ARG A 354 6.46 5.97 -5.60
CA ARG A 354 5.46 7.01 -5.88
C ARG A 354 6.17 8.34 -6.09
N LEU A 355 5.89 8.96 -7.22
CA LEU A 355 6.30 10.33 -7.53
C LEU A 355 5.05 11.20 -7.58
N THR A 356 5.14 12.42 -7.06
CA THR A 356 4.09 13.43 -7.19
C THR A 356 4.73 14.74 -7.60
N TRP A 357 4.13 15.43 -8.54
CA TRP A 357 4.55 16.77 -8.93
C TRP A 357 3.35 17.59 -9.40
N ASN A 358 3.59 18.87 -9.61
CA ASN A 358 2.60 19.85 -9.97
C ASN A 358 3.11 20.59 -11.20
N HIS A 359 2.35 20.53 -12.30
CA HIS A 359 2.68 21.24 -13.52
C HIS A 359 1.87 22.54 -13.58
N VAL A 360 2.58 23.69 -13.59
CA VAL A 360 1.93 25.01 -13.63
C VAL A 360 1.80 25.48 -15.07
N VAL A 361 0.59 25.41 -15.60
CA VAL A 361 0.25 25.89 -16.96
C VAL A 361 -0.74 27.04 -16.81
N SER A 362 -0.39 28.22 -17.34
CA SER A 362 -1.26 29.40 -17.30
C SER A 362 -1.77 29.75 -15.89
N ALA A 363 -0.87 29.66 -14.90
CA ALA A 363 -1.16 29.88 -13.46
C ALA A 363 -2.11 28.87 -12.79
N MET A 364 -2.55 27.83 -13.50
CA MET A 364 -3.28 26.71 -12.92
C MET A 364 -2.31 25.59 -12.55
N ASN A 365 -2.52 25.03 -11.35
CA ASN A 365 -1.74 23.89 -10.87
C ASN A 365 -2.42 22.58 -11.30
N ASN A 366 -1.72 21.76 -12.07
CA ASN A 366 -2.19 20.44 -12.50
C ASN A 366 -1.40 19.38 -11.73
N ALA A 367 -2.08 18.66 -10.85
CA ALA A 367 -1.43 17.62 -10.04
C ALA A 367 -1.21 16.37 -10.89
N HIS A 368 -0.02 15.78 -10.76
CA HIS A 368 0.32 14.50 -11.36
C HIS A 368 0.86 13.55 -10.29
N GLN A 369 0.62 12.26 -10.51
CA GLN A 369 1.28 11.20 -9.75
C GLN A 369 1.71 10.07 -10.65
N TRP A 370 2.80 9.42 -10.26
CA TRP A 370 3.33 8.27 -10.98
C TRP A 370 3.73 7.18 -10.00
N HIS A 371 3.10 6.02 -10.11
CA HIS A 371 3.45 4.81 -9.37
C HIS A 371 4.26 3.88 -10.28
N ILE A 372 5.48 3.55 -9.85
CA ILE A 372 6.38 2.66 -10.57
C ILE A 372 6.64 1.43 -9.70
N ILE A 373 6.08 0.30 -10.12
CA ILE A 373 6.18 -1.01 -9.47
C ILE A 373 7.39 -1.74 -10.06
N MET A 374 8.35 -2.12 -9.22
CA MET A 374 9.66 -2.61 -9.64
C MET A 374 10.05 -3.93 -8.94
N PRO A 375 10.96 -4.72 -9.54
CA PRO A 375 11.57 -5.86 -8.89
C PRO A 375 12.30 -5.49 -7.59
N PRO A 376 12.47 -6.45 -6.65
CA PRO A 376 13.21 -6.22 -5.41
C PRO A 376 14.68 -5.89 -5.68
N GLY A 377 15.31 -5.20 -4.72
CA GLY A 377 16.74 -4.88 -4.74
C GLY A 377 17.14 -3.68 -5.60
N GLN A 378 16.22 -3.06 -6.36
CA GLN A 378 16.52 -1.80 -7.05
C GLN A 378 16.71 -0.67 -6.04
N THR A 379 17.72 0.19 -6.28
CA THR A 379 18.04 1.37 -5.45
C THR A 379 18.03 2.67 -6.24
N SER A 380 17.83 2.59 -7.55
CA SER A 380 17.68 3.75 -8.41
C SER A 380 16.92 3.40 -9.68
N ILE A 381 16.40 4.42 -10.35
CA ILE A 381 15.73 4.28 -11.64
C ILE A 381 15.91 5.56 -12.46
N ALA A 382 16.13 5.40 -13.76
CA ALA A 382 15.90 6.46 -14.74
C ALA A 382 14.43 6.42 -15.14
N LEU A 383 13.70 7.52 -14.94
CA LEU A 383 12.27 7.58 -15.21
C LEU A 383 11.99 7.29 -16.69
N PRO A 384 11.02 6.40 -17.00
CA PRO A 384 10.71 6.05 -18.38
C PRO A 384 10.45 7.28 -19.26
N LYS A 385 11.06 7.33 -20.44
CA LYS A 385 10.80 8.37 -21.46
C LYS A 385 9.55 8.01 -22.28
N LEU A 386 8.43 8.63 -21.96
CA LEU A 386 7.19 8.44 -22.74
C LEU A 386 7.29 9.08 -24.15
N PRO A 387 6.46 8.64 -25.12
CA PRO A 387 6.36 9.27 -26.44
C PRO A 387 6.05 10.76 -26.34
N ALA A 388 6.42 11.52 -27.38
CA ALA A 388 6.30 12.98 -27.41
C ALA A 388 4.87 13.49 -27.13
N ALA A 389 3.83 12.72 -27.50
CA ALA A 389 2.43 13.04 -27.23
C ALA A 389 2.05 13.06 -25.74
N PHE A 390 2.93 12.55 -24.86
CA PHE A 390 2.75 12.51 -23.41
C PHE A 390 3.79 13.36 -22.67
N ASN A 391 4.56 14.21 -23.37
CA ASN A 391 5.58 15.04 -22.73
C ASN A 391 4.99 15.97 -21.66
N ASP A 392 3.76 16.44 -21.84
CA ASP A 392 3.06 17.30 -20.89
C ASP A 392 2.68 16.56 -19.60
N ASN A 393 2.68 15.23 -19.62
CA ASN A 393 2.41 14.37 -18.47
C ASN A 393 3.70 13.92 -17.76
N LEU A 394 4.87 14.44 -18.14
CA LEU A 394 6.14 14.09 -17.53
C LEU A 394 6.68 15.26 -16.69
N PRO A 395 7.42 14.98 -15.61
CA PRO A 395 8.12 16.03 -14.87
C PRO A 395 9.01 16.85 -15.81
N ALA A 396 8.81 18.16 -15.79
CA ALA A 396 9.68 19.13 -16.43
C ALA A 396 10.75 19.63 -15.44
N SER A 397 11.84 20.21 -15.95
CA SER A 397 12.97 20.65 -15.11
C SER A 397 12.60 21.68 -14.04
N GLN A 398 11.52 22.44 -14.27
CA GLN A 398 11.01 23.46 -13.36
C GLN A 398 10.00 22.92 -12.33
N ASP A 399 9.53 21.68 -12.50
CA ASP A 399 8.51 21.14 -11.62
C ASP A 399 9.12 20.74 -10.27
N PHE A 400 8.39 21.01 -9.19
CA PHE A 400 8.73 20.46 -7.88
C PHE A 400 8.23 19.02 -7.80
N ILE A 401 9.16 18.06 -7.77
CA ILE A 401 8.87 16.63 -7.66
C ILE A 401 9.19 16.13 -6.26
N ASN A 402 8.30 15.32 -5.70
CA ASN A 402 8.49 14.58 -4.46
C ASN A 402 8.46 13.07 -4.75
N GLY A 403 9.20 12.29 -3.97
CA GLY A 403 9.32 10.85 -4.12
C GLY A 403 9.17 10.10 -2.81
N GLN A 404 8.48 8.97 -2.86
CA GLN A 404 8.35 8.02 -1.76
C GLN A 404 8.58 6.61 -2.29
N VAL A 405 9.35 5.81 -1.57
CA VAL A 405 9.55 4.39 -1.88
C VAL A 405 8.95 3.57 -0.77
N ARG A 406 8.29 2.49 -1.18
CA ARG A 406 7.86 1.40 -0.31
C ARG A 406 8.45 0.11 -0.82
N VAL A 407 9.19 -0.60 0.03
CA VAL A 407 9.55 -2.00 -0.21
C VAL A 407 8.49 -2.86 0.45
N PHE A 408 8.04 -3.92 -0.20
CA PHE A 408 6.97 -4.76 0.34
C PHE A 408 7.24 -6.25 0.12
N ASP A 409 6.57 -7.04 0.96
CA ASP A 409 6.50 -8.49 0.98
C ASP A 409 5.06 -8.87 1.34
N ILE A 410 4.42 -9.67 0.49
CA ILE A 410 3.02 -10.07 0.60
C ILE A 410 3.03 -11.58 0.83
N SER A 411 2.58 -12.00 2.01
CA SER A 411 2.64 -13.41 2.46
C SER A 411 2.07 -14.47 1.51
N THR A 412 1.13 -14.10 0.64
CA THR A 412 0.47 -14.99 -0.33
C THR A 412 1.09 -14.95 -1.72
N VAL A 413 2.12 -14.14 -1.93
CA VAL A 413 2.81 -13.93 -3.20
C VAL A 413 4.25 -14.41 -3.02
N ASN A 414 4.84 -14.96 -4.08
CA ASN A 414 6.20 -15.47 -4.03
C ASN A 414 7.03 -14.84 -5.16
N GLY A 415 7.63 -13.70 -4.85
CA GLY A 415 8.50 -12.97 -5.74
C GLY A 415 7.78 -12.08 -6.75
N TYR A 416 8.58 -11.28 -7.44
CA TYR A 416 8.08 -10.20 -8.30
C TYR A 416 7.25 -10.66 -9.50
N ASP A 417 7.56 -11.82 -10.08
CA ASP A 417 6.78 -12.35 -11.20
C ASP A 417 5.33 -12.64 -10.79
N ALA A 418 5.12 -13.15 -9.57
CA ALA A 418 3.78 -13.37 -9.03
C ALA A 418 3.08 -12.04 -8.73
N VAL A 419 3.79 -11.04 -8.17
CA VAL A 419 3.25 -9.68 -7.99
C VAL A 419 2.72 -9.14 -9.33
N ARG A 420 3.56 -9.19 -10.36
CA ARG A 420 3.27 -8.58 -11.67
C ARG A 420 2.08 -9.21 -12.40
N THR A 421 1.83 -10.50 -12.16
CA THR A 421 0.82 -11.30 -12.89
C THR A 421 -0.45 -11.60 -12.10
N THR A 422 -0.41 -11.53 -10.76
CA THR A 422 -1.54 -11.94 -9.91
C THR A 422 -2.06 -10.84 -9.00
N VAL A 423 -1.30 -9.76 -8.81
CA VAL A 423 -1.67 -8.66 -7.92
C VAL A 423 -1.96 -7.41 -8.74
N PRO A 424 -3.22 -6.95 -8.80
CA PRO A 424 -3.56 -5.70 -9.48
C PRO A 424 -2.83 -4.50 -8.87
N SER A 425 -2.46 -3.52 -9.71
CA SER A 425 -1.67 -2.37 -9.23
C SER A 425 -2.39 -1.58 -8.14
N ARG A 426 -3.74 -1.57 -8.18
CA ARG A 426 -4.59 -0.93 -7.18
C ARG A 426 -4.29 -1.42 -5.75
N ASN A 427 -3.94 -2.70 -5.62
CA ASN A 427 -3.61 -3.33 -4.35
C ASN A 427 -2.18 -3.01 -3.91
N ILE A 428 -1.25 -2.97 -4.85
CA ILE A 428 0.18 -2.68 -4.58
C ILE A 428 0.35 -1.20 -4.17
N MET A 429 -0.36 -0.29 -4.85
CA MET A 429 -0.32 1.14 -4.58
C MET A 429 -0.86 1.49 -3.19
N CYS A 430 -1.85 0.75 -2.70
CA CYS A 430 -2.32 0.85 -1.33
C CYS A 430 -2.45 -0.52 -0.65
N VAL A 431 -1.30 -1.11 -0.27
CA VAL A 431 -1.26 -2.42 0.42
C VAL A 431 -2.11 -2.45 1.69
N ASP A 432 -2.17 -1.33 2.42
CA ASP A 432 -3.01 -1.17 3.60
C ASP A 432 -4.51 -1.21 3.23
N CYS A 433 -4.90 -0.60 2.11
CA CYS A 433 -6.26 -0.66 1.58
C CYS A 433 -6.62 -2.07 1.09
N ALA A 434 -5.66 -2.78 0.50
CA ALA A 434 -5.87 -4.15 0.02
C ALA A 434 -6.07 -5.15 1.17
N LEU A 435 -5.29 -5.05 2.24
CA LEU A 435 -5.53 -5.81 3.48
C LEU A 435 -6.90 -5.49 4.09
N ARG A 436 -7.25 -4.22 4.11
CA ARG A 436 -8.55 -3.73 4.55
C ARG A 436 -9.72 -4.28 3.75
N ALA A 437 -9.56 -4.39 2.43
CA ALA A 437 -10.49 -5.02 1.50
C ALA A 437 -10.53 -6.55 1.64
N GLY A 438 -9.52 -7.14 2.28
CA GLY A 438 -9.39 -8.59 2.46
C GLY A 438 -8.70 -9.30 1.31
N ASP A 439 -8.05 -8.55 0.41
CA ASP A 439 -7.31 -9.11 -0.71
C ASP A 439 -6.00 -9.77 -0.27
N PHE A 440 -5.45 -9.30 0.85
CA PHE A 440 -4.24 -9.84 1.46
C PHE A 440 -4.53 -10.25 2.89
N GLN A 441 -3.82 -11.27 3.37
CA GLN A 441 -3.85 -11.64 4.78
C GLN A 441 -2.76 -10.92 5.58
N ARG A 442 -1.59 -10.73 4.98
CA ARG A 442 -0.44 -10.12 5.62
C ARG A 442 0.47 -9.42 4.61
N VAL A 443 0.94 -8.23 5.00
CA VAL A 443 1.96 -7.46 4.28
C VAL A 443 3.02 -6.97 5.25
N VAL A 444 4.29 -7.16 4.89
CA VAL A 444 5.43 -6.50 5.53
C VAL A 444 5.93 -5.43 4.56
N SER A 445 6.22 -4.24 5.05
CA SER A 445 6.74 -3.16 4.21
C SER A 445 7.66 -2.22 4.95
N SER A 446 8.58 -1.57 4.24
CA SER A 446 9.41 -0.49 4.76
C SER A 446 9.23 0.78 3.92
N GLY A 447 9.32 1.94 4.57
CA GLY A 447 9.23 3.25 3.92
C GLY A 447 8.08 4.11 4.41
N ALA A 448 7.74 5.15 3.66
CA ALA A 448 6.72 6.11 4.07
C ALA A 448 5.33 5.42 4.14
N VAL A 449 4.70 5.53 5.30
CA VAL A 449 3.27 5.23 5.47
C VAL A 449 2.51 6.36 4.76
N GLN A 450 1.62 5.99 3.84
CA GLN A 450 0.78 6.96 3.14
C GLN A 450 -0.47 7.27 3.93
#